data_AF-A0A925FMG1-F1
#
_entry.id   AF-A0A925FMG1-F1
#
_cell.length_a   1.000
_cell.length_b   1.000
_cell.length_c   1.000
_cell.angle_alpha   90.00
_cell.angle_beta   90.00
_cell.angle_gamma   90.00
#
_symmetry.space_group_name_H-M   'P 1'
#
loop_
_entity.id
_entity.type
_entity.pdbx_description
1 polymer ?
#
loop_
_entity_poly.entity_id
_entity_poly.type
_entity_poly.pdbx_seq_one_letter_code
_entity_poly.pdbx_strand_id
1 'polypeptide(L)'
;MRRPDMRSAMVLSITVVLGCSASGTQVAAGGAQSPPLFETSERCMACHNSLTTSSGEDVSIGTAWGATMMANSARDPYWQASVRTETLDHPERAADIQDECAVCHMPMMRYQAHANGERAEVFAHLPIDAGAEGATALAGDGVGCTLCHQIIDAQFGR
;
A
#
# COMPACT_ATOMS: atom_id res chain seq x y z
N MET A 1 74.20 -32.87 -28.69
CA MET A 1 73.69 -32.49 -27.36
C MET A 1 73.75 -30.97 -27.23
N ARG A 2 72.66 -30.28 -27.59
CA ARG A 2 72.23 -28.90 -27.21
C ARG A 2 71.09 -28.53 -28.16
N ARG A 3 69.86 -28.47 -27.65
CA ARG A 3 68.68 -27.98 -28.38
C ARG A 3 68.67 -26.44 -28.26
N PRO A 4 68.45 -25.67 -29.33
CA PRO A 4 68.06 -24.28 -29.21
C PRO A 4 66.53 -24.15 -29.13
N ASP A 5 66.11 -23.23 -28.25
CA ASP A 5 64.75 -22.99 -27.79
C ASP A 5 63.80 -22.48 -28.87
N MET A 6 62.63 -23.10 -28.93
CA MET A 6 61.48 -22.69 -29.72
C MET A 6 60.70 -21.64 -28.92
N ARG A 7 61.06 -20.36 -29.08
CA ARG A 7 60.25 -19.24 -28.55
C ARG A 7 59.02 -19.07 -29.44
N SER A 8 57.97 -19.81 -29.13
CA SER A 8 56.63 -19.66 -29.70
C SER A 8 56.09 -18.27 -29.36
N ALA A 9 55.91 -17.43 -30.38
CA ALA A 9 55.22 -16.16 -30.26
C ALA A 9 53.72 -16.42 -30.06
N MET A 10 53.23 -16.17 -28.85
CA MET A 10 51.82 -16.27 -28.49
C MET A 10 51.09 -15.06 -29.10
N VAL A 11 50.35 -15.28 -30.18
CA VAL A 11 49.47 -14.28 -30.80
C VAL A 11 48.24 -14.13 -29.89
N LEU A 12 48.17 -13.01 -29.17
CA LEU A 12 47.01 -12.65 -28.34
C LEU A 12 45.97 -11.98 -29.25
N SER A 13 45.03 -12.76 -29.77
CA SER A 13 43.88 -12.23 -30.51
C SER A 13 42.92 -11.53 -29.54
N ILE A 14 42.91 -10.19 -29.55
CA ILE A 14 41.92 -9.37 -28.84
C ILE A 14 40.66 -9.32 -29.70
N THR A 15 39.65 -10.10 -29.35
CA THR A 15 38.32 -10.01 -29.94
C THR A 15 37.57 -8.86 -29.26
N VAL A 16 37.51 -7.70 -29.90
CA VAL A 16 36.64 -6.58 -29.48
C VAL A 16 35.20 -6.98 -29.80
N VAL A 17 34.43 -7.36 -28.78
CA VAL A 17 32.98 -7.52 -28.89
C VAL A 17 32.37 -6.12 -28.85
N LEU A 18 32.04 -5.58 -30.02
CA LEU A 18 31.32 -4.33 -30.16
C LEU A 18 29.85 -4.56 -29.79
N GLY A 19 29.53 -4.41 -28.49
CA GLY A 19 28.17 -4.51 -27.98
C GLY A 19 27.31 -3.37 -28.50
N CYS A 20 26.32 -3.69 -29.32
CA CYS A 20 25.28 -2.76 -29.74
C CYS A 20 24.31 -2.57 -28.55
N SER A 21 24.46 -1.48 -27.80
CA SER A 21 23.53 -1.11 -26.74
C SER A 21 22.23 -0.62 -27.36
N ALA A 22 21.26 -1.51 -27.51
CA ALA A 22 19.89 -1.13 -27.77
C ALA A 22 19.31 -0.57 -26.46
N SER A 23 19.26 0.76 -26.35
CA SER A 23 18.49 1.46 -25.33
C SER A 23 17.00 1.25 -25.60
N GLY A 24 16.47 0.12 -25.15
CA GLY A 24 15.03 -0.10 -25.05
C GLY A 24 14.48 0.75 -23.91
N THR A 25 13.75 1.81 -24.23
CA THR A 25 12.86 2.48 -23.29
C THR A 25 11.78 1.48 -22.90
N GLN A 26 11.91 0.90 -21.71
CA GLN A 26 10.83 0.16 -21.08
C GLN A 26 9.76 1.17 -20.67
N VAL A 27 8.68 1.24 -21.46
CA VAL A 27 7.45 1.87 -21.01
C VAL A 27 6.89 0.94 -19.93
N ALA A 28 6.93 1.38 -18.67
CA ALA A 28 6.23 0.71 -17.60
C ALA A 28 4.76 0.57 -18.02
N ALA A 29 4.29 -0.66 -18.19
CA ALA A 29 2.87 -0.91 -18.39
C ALA A 29 2.15 -0.41 -17.14
N GLY A 30 1.44 0.72 -17.25
CA GLY A 30 0.49 1.12 -16.22
C GLY A 30 -0.54 0.00 -16.10
N GLY A 31 -0.48 -0.74 -15.00
CA GLY A 31 -1.45 -1.79 -14.70
C GLY A 31 -2.86 -1.20 -14.74
N ALA A 32 -3.82 -1.96 -15.27
CA ALA A 32 -5.22 -1.58 -15.21
C ALA A 32 -5.61 -1.42 -13.74
N GLN A 33 -5.91 -0.18 -13.31
CA GLN A 33 -6.37 0.12 -11.96
C GLN A 33 -7.80 -0.43 -11.82
N SER A 34 -8.03 -1.21 -10.78
CA SER A 34 -9.37 -1.67 -10.45
C SER A 34 -10.25 -0.48 -10.03
N PRO A 35 -11.58 -0.57 -10.23
CA PRO A 35 -12.49 0.44 -9.70
C PRO A 35 -12.27 0.65 -8.19
N PRO A 36 -12.57 1.85 -7.65
CA PRO A 36 -12.56 2.09 -6.22
C PRO A 36 -13.49 1.10 -5.50
N LEU A 37 -12.96 0.39 -4.50
CA LEU A 37 -13.70 -0.58 -3.70
C LEU A 37 -14.23 0.01 -2.39
N PHE A 38 -13.66 1.13 -1.95
CA PHE A 38 -13.94 1.73 -0.64
C PHE A 38 -14.11 3.25 -0.75
N GLU A 39 -14.88 3.78 0.18
CA GLU A 39 -15.01 5.23 0.43
C GLU A 39 -14.58 5.53 1.86
N THR A 40 -14.01 6.70 2.08
CA THR A 40 -13.61 7.20 3.40
C THR A 40 -14.84 7.44 4.29
N SER A 41 -14.67 7.24 5.60
CA SER A 41 -15.74 7.39 6.58
C SER A 41 -16.32 8.81 6.63
N GLU A 42 -15.58 9.83 6.17
CA GLU A 42 -16.08 11.20 6.02
C GLU A 42 -17.34 11.30 5.14
N ARG A 43 -17.43 10.47 4.09
CA ARG A 43 -18.61 10.42 3.20
C ARG A 43 -19.85 9.96 3.95
N CYS A 44 -19.68 9.03 4.88
CA CYS A 44 -20.75 8.52 5.73
C CYS A 44 -21.12 9.54 6.81
N MET A 45 -20.14 10.20 7.42
CA MET A 45 -20.35 11.17 8.51
C MET A 45 -21.16 12.40 8.10
N ALA A 46 -21.23 12.71 6.81
CA ALA A 46 -22.11 13.77 6.30
C ALA A 46 -23.60 13.55 6.64
N CYS A 47 -24.03 12.30 6.78
CA CYS A 47 -25.42 11.95 7.13
C CYS A 47 -25.55 11.11 8.40
N HIS A 48 -24.49 10.40 8.80
CA HIS A 48 -24.48 9.55 10.00
C HIS A 48 -23.94 10.26 11.26
N ASN A 49 -24.03 11.59 11.27
CA ASN A 49 -23.70 12.44 12.40
C ASN A 49 -24.85 13.43 12.67
N SER A 50 -24.94 13.93 13.90
CA SER A 50 -26.04 14.78 14.37
C SER A 50 -27.44 14.14 14.20
N LEU A 51 -27.53 12.81 14.38
CA LEU A 51 -28.78 12.07 14.31
C LEU A 51 -29.39 11.95 15.70
N THR A 52 -30.67 12.31 15.83
CA THR A 52 -31.41 12.15 17.09
C THR A 52 -32.70 11.36 16.90
N THR A 53 -33.07 10.61 17.92
CA THR A 53 -34.36 9.91 17.96
C THR A 53 -35.52 10.88 18.25
N SER A 54 -36.76 10.42 18.13
CA SER A 54 -37.94 11.21 18.50
C SER A 54 -37.99 11.59 19.99
N SER A 55 -37.27 10.87 20.86
CA SER A 55 -37.11 11.20 22.28
C SER A 55 -35.94 12.14 22.56
N GLY A 56 -35.16 12.53 21.54
CA GLY A 56 -34.03 13.44 21.66
C GLY A 56 -32.69 12.75 22.01
N GLU A 57 -32.61 11.43 21.93
CA GLU A 57 -31.36 10.69 22.14
C GLU A 57 -30.44 10.83 20.92
N ASP A 58 -29.16 11.15 21.14
CA ASP A 58 -28.15 11.20 20.07
C ASP A 58 -27.70 9.79 19.68
N VAL A 59 -27.93 9.44 18.42
CA VAL A 59 -27.59 8.14 17.82
C VAL A 59 -26.55 8.30 16.70
N SER A 60 -25.80 9.39 16.72
CA SER A 60 -24.69 9.65 15.81
C SER A 60 -23.57 8.62 16.00
N ILE A 61 -23.12 8.00 14.91
CA ILE A 61 -22.03 7.01 14.96
C ILE A 61 -20.68 7.61 14.57
N GLY A 62 -20.65 8.66 13.74
CA GLY A 62 -19.41 9.23 13.22
C GLY A 62 -18.44 9.65 14.31
N THR A 63 -18.91 10.48 15.25
CA THR A 63 -18.09 10.97 16.37
C THR A 63 -17.68 9.84 17.32
N ALA A 64 -18.58 8.87 17.56
CA ALA A 64 -18.29 7.72 18.41
C ALA A 64 -17.21 6.80 17.80
N TRP A 65 -17.30 6.50 16.50
CA TRP A 65 -16.31 5.71 15.77
C TRP A 65 -14.95 6.40 15.71
N GLY A 66 -14.90 7.71 15.44
CA GLY A 66 -13.65 8.47 15.32
C GLY A 66 -12.77 8.44 16.58
N ALA A 67 -13.36 8.22 17.75
CA ALA A 67 -12.66 8.08 19.02
C ALA A 67 -12.16 6.65 19.32
N THR A 68 -12.46 5.67 18.45
CA THR A 68 -12.09 4.26 18.68
C THR A 68 -10.68 3.94 18.20
N MET A 69 -10.17 2.78 18.64
CA MET A 69 -8.93 2.20 18.09
C MET A 69 -9.06 1.84 16.60
N MET A 70 -10.27 1.57 16.11
CA MET A 70 -10.51 1.20 14.70
C MET A 70 -10.22 2.37 13.77
N ALA A 71 -10.77 3.55 14.08
CA ALA A 71 -10.52 4.80 13.36
C ALA A 71 -9.06 5.26 13.45
N ASN A 72 -8.35 4.87 14.52
CA ASN A 72 -6.98 5.29 14.78
C ASN A 72 -5.93 4.19 14.51
N SER A 73 -6.33 3.06 13.92
CA SER A 73 -5.47 1.89 13.73
C SER A 73 -4.21 2.20 12.91
N ALA A 74 -4.32 3.01 11.86
CA ALA A 74 -3.17 3.48 11.07
C ALA A 74 -2.33 4.56 11.77
N ARG A 75 -2.89 5.24 12.78
CA ARG A 75 -2.24 6.35 13.52
C ARG A 75 -1.56 5.90 14.80
N ASP A 76 -1.71 4.62 15.17
CA ASP A 76 -1.09 4.08 16.36
C ASP A 76 0.45 4.11 16.22
N PRO A 77 1.16 4.95 17.01
CA PRO A 77 2.61 5.07 16.91
C PRO A 77 3.33 3.81 17.36
N TYR A 78 2.72 2.98 18.23
CA TYR A 78 3.29 1.72 18.63
C TYR A 78 3.28 0.73 17.47
N TRP A 79 2.14 0.63 16.77
CA TRP A 79 2.04 -0.17 15.55
C TRP A 79 3.03 0.29 14.48
N GLN A 80 3.10 1.60 14.18
CA GLN A 80 4.04 2.12 13.18
C GLN A 80 5.50 1.77 13.51
N ALA A 81 5.87 1.86 14.79
CA ALA A 81 7.19 1.46 15.26
C ALA A 81 7.41 -0.04 15.10
N SER A 82 6.44 -0.88 15.44
CA SER A 82 6.52 -2.34 15.27
C SER A 82 6.73 -2.75 13.81
N VAL A 83 5.95 -2.20 12.86
CA VAL A 83 6.13 -2.48 11.42
C VAL A 83 7.53 -2.06 10.96
N ARG A 84 8.03 -0.92 11.46
CA ARG A 84 9.37 -0.43 11.12
C ARG A 84 10.47 -1.32 11.70
N THR A 85 10.36 -1.74 12.96
CA THR A 85 11.31 -2.67 13.57
C THR A 85 11.39 -3.97 12.79
N GLU A 86 10.24 -4.60 12.51
CA GLU A 86 10.17 -5.86 11.77
C GLU A 86 10.78 -5.70 10.36
N THR A 87 10.51 -4.58 9.68
CA THR A 87 11.08 -4.28 8.36
C THR A 87 12.61 -4.09 8.41
N LEU A 88 13.14 -3.49 9.49
CA LEU A 88 14.59 -3.28 9.65
C LEU A 88 15.31 -4.57 10.02
N ASP A 89 14.68 -5.43 10.82
CA ASP A 89 15.24 -6.72 11.23
C ASP A 89 15.18 -7.76 10.10
N HIS A 90 14.21 -7.63 9.19
CA HIS A 90 13.96 -8.54 8.06
C HIS A 90 13.84 -7.79 6.72
N PRO A 91 14.92 -7.14 6.25
CA PRO A 91 14.88 -6.29 5.05
C PRO A 91 14.48 -7.05 3.78
N GLU A 92 14.80 -8.34 3.68
CA GLU A 92 14.42 -9.19 2.56
C GLU A 92 12.93 -9.52 2.51
N ARG A 93 12.19 -9.31 3.62
CA ARG A 93 10.74 -9.53 3.73
C ARG A 93 9.95 -8.23 3.88
N ALA A 94 10.60 -7.07 3.75
CA ALA A 94 10.01 -5.75 3.97
C ALA A 94 8.66 -5.52 3.26
N ALA A 95 8.53 -5.99 2.02
CA ALA A 95 7.30 -5.87 1.25
C ALA A 95 6.18 -6.76 1.81
N ASP A 96 6.49 -8.01 2.19
CA ASP A 96 5.51 -8.93 2.76
C ASP A 96 5.08 -8.50 4.17
N ILE A 97 5.99 -7.94 4.97
CA ILE A 97 5.70 -7.40 6.30
C ILE A 97 4.73 -6.22 6.21
N GLN A 98 5.02 -5.25 5.35
CA GLN A 98 4.11 -4.12 5.15
C GLN A 98 2.74 -4.57 4.66
N ASP A 99 2.70 -5.52 3.72
CA ASP A 99 1.44 -6.06 3.21
C ASP A 99 0.62 -6.75 4.30
N GLU A 100 1.27 -7.58 5.13
CA GLU A 100 0.61 -8.33 6.21
C GLU A 100 0.12 -7.39 7.32
N CYS A 101 0.96 -6.45 7.76
CA CYS A 101 0.57 -5.52 8.81
C CYS A 101 -0.58 -4.59 8.39
N ALA A 102 -0.68 -4.29 7.09
CA ALA A 102 -1.76 -3.47 6.53
C ALA A 102 -3.11 -4.19 6.52
N VAL A 103 -3.17 -5.54 6.67
CA VAL A 103 -4.43 -6.31 6.71
C VAL A 103 -5.40 -5.77 7.74
N CYS A 104 -4.89 -5.33 8.89
CA CYS A 104 -5.72 -4.90 10.01
C CYS A 104 -5.67 -3.39 10.26
N HIS A 105 -4.54 -2.73 9.97
CA HIS A 105 -4.32 -1.33 10.35
C HIS A 105 -4.51 -0.33 9.20
N MET A 106 -4.41 -0.78 7.94
CA MET A 106 -4.71 0.02 6.74
C MET A 106 -5.52 -0.80 5.73
N PRO A 107 -6.60 -1.47 6.16
CA PRO A 107 -7.24 -2.55 5.40
C PRO A 107 -7.82 -2.09 4.07
N MET A 108 -8.48 -0.93 4.01
CA MET A 108 -9.12 -0.46 2.78
C MET A 108 -8.08 -0.13 1.70
N MET A 109 -6.98 0.53 2.07
CA MET A 109 -5.86 0.76 1.16
C MET A 109 -5.26 -0.56 0.69
N ARG A 110 -5.04 -1.52 1.60
CA ARG A 110 -4.48 -2.83 1.23
C ARG A 110 -5.36 -3.58 0.25
N TYR A 111 -6.65 -3.69 0.53
CA TYR A 111 -7.56 -4.42 -0.36
C TYR A 111 -7.67 -3.74 -1.74
N GLN A 112 -7.61 -2.41 -1.80
CA GLN A 112 -7.51 -1.70 -3.07
C GLN A 112 -6.22 -2.02 -3.82
N ALA A 113 -5.06 -2.03 -3.13
CA ALA A 113 -3.77 -2.41 -3.74
C ALA A 113 -3.82 -3.85 -4.28
N HIS A 114 -4.35 -4.80 -3.50
CA HIS A 114 -4.54 -6.19 -3.95
C HIS A 114 -5.46 -6.30 -5.16
N ALA A 115 -6.52 -5.49 -5.22
CA ALA A 115 -7.40 -5.43 -6.39
C ALA A 115 -6.67 -4.91 -7.64
N ASN A 116 -5.62 -4.10 -7.48
CA ASN A 116 -4.75 -3.65 -8.56
C ASN A 116 -3.64 -4.67 -8.91
N GLY A 117 -3.56 -5.80 -8.19
CA GLY A 117 -2.47 -6.78 -8.33
C GLY A 117 -1.18 -6.37 -7.63
N GLU A 118 -1.26 -5.43 -6.68
CA GLU A 118 -0.14 -4.85 -5.94
C GLU A 118 -0.14 -5.34 -4.48
N ARG A 119 1.01 -5.22 -3.80
CA ARG A 119 1.10 -5.34 -2.34
C ARG A 119 0.90 -3.97 -1.70
N ALA A 120 0.40 -3.94 -0.48
CA ALA A 120 0.29 -2.70 0.28
C ALA A 120 1.66 -2.20 0.78
N GLU A 121 1.84 -0.88 0.73
CA GLU A 121 3.07 -0.20 1.17
C GLU A 121 2.75 0.76 2.33
N VAL A 122 2.86 0.28 3.57
CA VAL A 122 2.56 1.08 4.78
C VAL A 122 3.33 2.40 4.81
N PHE A 123 4.64 2.37 4.55
CA PHE A 123 5.47 3.56 4.67
C PHE A 123 5.24 4.58 3.56
N ALA A 124 4.65 4.19 2.43
CA ALA A 124 4.31 5.12 1.35
C ALA A 124 3.14 6.06 1.73
N HIS A 125 2.36 5.70 2.75
CA HIS A 125 1.20 6.47 3.23
C HIS A 125 1.45 7.18 4.56
N LEU A 126 2.70 7.21 5.05
CA LEU A 126 3.08 7.84 6.31
C LEU A 126 4.06 9.01 6.06
N PRO A 127 3.93 10.14 6.80
CA PRO A 127 2.88 10.46 7.77
C PRO A 127 1.51 10.69 7.08
N ILE A 128 0.42 10.51 7.82
CA ILE A 128 -0.92 10.76 7.30
C ILE A 128 -1.27 12.24 7.55
N ASP A 129 -1.13 13.04 6.50
CA ASP A 129 -1.41 14.47 6.55
C ASP A 129 -2.92 14.78 6.57
N ALA A 130 -3.25 15.94 7.13
CA ALA A 130 -4.60 16.48 7.02
C ALA A 130 -4.92 16.80 5.55
N GLY A 131 -6.02 16.25 5.04
CA GLY A 131 -6.40 16.41 3.63
C GLY A 131 -5.75 15.41 2.67
N ALA A 132 -5.20 14.31 3.18
CA ALA A 132 -4.79 13.20 2.32
C ALA A 132 -5.92 12.74 1.39
N GLU A 133 -5.59 12.37 0.16
CA GLU A 133 -6.52 11.91 -0.87
C GLU A 133 -6.18 10.47 -1.32
N GLY A 134 -7.12 9.83 -2.05
CA GLY A 134 -6.91 8.53 -2.67
C GLY A 134 -6.48 7.43 -1.69
N ALA A 135 -5.47 6.65 -2.07
CA ALA A 135 -4.97 5.53 -1.27
C ALA A 135 -4.46 5.97 0.11
N THR A 136 -3.84 7.16 0.23
CA THR A 136 -3.39 7.69 1.52
C THR A 136 -4.56 8.08 2.40
N ALA A 137 -5.66 8.58 1.83
CA ALA A 137 -6.90 8.81 2.59
C ALA A 137 -7.47 7.50 3.14
N LEU A 138 -7.53 6.45 2.31
CA LEU A 138 -8.01 5.12 2.72
C LEU A 138 -7.10 4.45 3.76
N ALA A 139 -5.78 4.62 3.64
CA ALA A 139 -4.82 4.18 4.65
C ALA A 139 -5.05 4.96 5.95
N GLY A 140 -5.26 6.27 5.83
CA GLY A 140 -5.51 7.17 6.94
C GLY A 140 -6.79 6.89 7.71
N ASP A 141 -7.84 6.44 7.04
CA ASP A 141 -9.14 6.18 7.65
C ASP A 141 -9.16 4.87 8.48
N GLY A 142 -8.06 4.10 8.44
CA GLY A 142 -7.87 2.90 9.25
C GLY A 142 -8.95 1.85 8.97
N VAL A 143 -9.57 1.32 10.02
CA VAL A 143 -10.74 0.45 9.89
C VAL A 143 -12.00 1.32 9.83
N GLY A 144 -12.31 1.75 8.60
CA GLY A 144 -13.41 2.63 8.26
C GLY A 144 -14.75 1.94 8.03
N CYS A 145 -15.80 2.75 7.85
CA CYS A 145 -17.17 2.28 7.68
C CYS A 145 -17.32 1.29 6.54
N THR A 146 -16.78 1.61 5.36
CA THR A 146 -16.97 0.81 4.15
C THR A 146 -16.21 -0.50 4.19
N LEU A 147 -15.22 -0.69 5.07
CA LEU A 147 -14.58 -1.99 5.25
C LEU A 147 -15.60 -3.06 5.68
N CYS A 148 -16.40 -2.74 6.71
CA CYS A 148 -17.38 -3.66 7.29
C CYS A 148 -18.77 -3.50 6.66
N HIS A 149 -19.17 -2.28 6.35
CA HIS A 149 -20.46 -1.93 5.75
C HIS A 149 -20.29 -1.69 4.25
N GLN A 150 -20.02 -2.78 3.54
CA GLN A 150 -19.92 -2.78 2.08
C GLN A 150 -21.26 -2.34 1.48
N ILE A 151 -21.20 -1.34 0.59
CA ILE A 151 -22.36 -0.87 -0.15
C ILE A 151 -22.43 -1.66 -1.45
N ILE A 152 -23.33 -2.65 -1.50
CA ILE A 152 -23.59 -3.44 -2.70
C ILE A 152 -24.88 -2.96 -3.36
N ASP A 153 -24.96 -3.11 -4.69
CA ASP A 153 -26.14 -2.71 -5.47
C ASP A 153 -27.44 -3.43 -5.06
N ALA A 154 -27.31 -4.59 -4.41
CA ALA A 154 -28.46 -5.33 -3.92
C ALA A 154 -29.13 -4.57 -2.75
N GLN A 155 -30.37 -4.13 -2.96
CA GLN A 155 -31.28 -3.58 -1.94
C GLN A 155 -30.90 -2.20 -1.37
N PHE A 156 -30.04 -1.43 -2.03
CA PHE A 156 -29.75 -0.06 -1.60
C PHE A 156 -31.00 0.85 -1.78
N GLY A 157 -31.55 1.36 -0.67
CA GLY A 157 -32.68 2.30 -0.67
C GLY A 157 -34.07 1.69 -0.90
N ARG A 158 -34.26 0.38 -0.67
CA ARG A 158 -35.57 -0.28 -0.70
C ARG A 158 -36.07 -0.64 0.70
#